data_AF-A0A1I5VKT2-F1
#
_entry.id   AF-A0A1I5VKT2-F1
#
_cell.length_a   1.000
_cell.length_b   1.000
_cell.length_c   1.000
_cell.angle_alpha   90.00
_cell.angle_beta   90.00
_cell.angle_gamma   90.00
#
_symmetry.space_group_name_H-M   'P 1'
#
loop_
_entity.id
_entity.type
_entity.pdbx_description
1 polymer ?
#
loop_
_entity_poly.entity_id
_entity_poly.type
_entity_poly.pdbx_seq_one_letter_code
_entity_poly.pdbx_strand_id
1 'polypeptide(L)'
;MKRLLILLTLTLLVTACGSVNENIKAEMHGDVEQVLTTIETSLEMDREPTSEEWETFNEYKEKYDSKLSDGELSDDERLLDTLVEGLISKVDNKQSLDSADKRLKGEIEEIRTFMEKGEY
;
A
#
# COMPACT_ATOMS: atom_id res chain seq x y z
N MET A 1 9.35 35.51 21.95
CA MET A 1 9.64 34.07 21.95
C MET A 1 8.36 33.32 21.62
N LYS A 2 8.20 32.91 20.35
CA LYS A 2 7.04 32.14 19.86
C LYS A 2 7.53 30.73 19.55
N ARG A 3 7.11 29.74 20.33
CA ARG A 3 7.16 28.32 19.96
C ARG A 3 5.81 27.75 20.31
N LEU A 4 4.91 27.80 19.32
CA LEU A 4 3.63 27.11 19.37
C LEU A 4 3.94 25.68 18.89
N LEU A 5 3.90 24.72 19.80
CA LEU A 5 3.98 23.30 19.51
C LEU A 5 2.76 22.94 18.64
N ILE A 6 3.01 22.54 17.40
CA ILE A 6 1.98 21.94 16.55
C ILE A 6 1.87 20.49 17.02
N LEU A 7 0.90 20.22 17.89
CA LEU A 7 0.30 18.90 17.99
C LEU A 7 -0.36 18.61 16.64
N LEU A 8 0.28 17.79 15.80
CA LEU A 8 -0.43 17.14 14.72
C LEU A 8 -1.19 15.97 15.33
N THR A 9 -2.45 16.26 15.64
CA THR A 9 -3.46 15.28 16.04
C THR A 9 -3.60 14.25 14.93
N LEU A 10 -3.18 13.03 15.23
CA LEU A 10 -3.48 11.81 14.49
C LEU A 10 -5.00 11.55 14.63
N THR A 11 -5.79 12.25 13.83
CA THR A 11 -7.22 11.99 13.64
C THR A 11 -7.39 11.27 12.32
N LEU A 12 -7.52 9.94 12.36
CA LEU A 12 -8.34 9.23 11.39
C LEU A 12 -9.11 8.12 12.10
N LEU A 13 -10.23 8.55 12.69
CA LEU A 13 -11.41 7.71 12.82
C LEU A 13 -12.03 7.60 11.43
N VAL A 14 -11.92 6.42 10.81
CA VAL A 14 -12.92 5.97 9.84
C VAL A 14 -13.34 4.57 10.26
N THR A 15 -14.41 4.52 11.06
CA THR A 15 -15.27 3.33 11.15
C THR A 15 -15.95 3.16 9.80
N ALA A 16 -15.26 2.51 8.87
CA ALA A 16 -15.91 1.88 7.73
C ALA A 16 -16.46 0.55 8.22
N CYS A 17 -17.77 0.49 8.48
CA CYS A 17 -18.50 -0.76 8.52
C CYS A 17 -18.74 -1.22 7.07
N GLY A 18 -17.65 -1.35 6.32
CA GLY A 18 -17.58 -2.22 5.15
C GLY A 18 -17.12 -3.58 5.67
N SER A 19 -17.57 -4.67 5.05
CA SER A 19 -16.86 -5.93 5.19
C SER A 19 -15.38 -5.61 4.96
N VAL A 20 -14.53 -5.79 5.96
CA VAL A 20 -13.09 -5.96 5.76
C VAL A 20 -12.95 -7.43 5.45
N ASN A 21 -12.11 -7.80 4.48
CA ASN A 21 -11.83 -9.21 4.27
C ASN A 21 -11.23 -9.77 5.58
N GLU A 22 -12.01 -10.60 6.28
CA GLU A 22 -11.67 -11.13 7.60
C GLU A 22 -10.43 -12.06 7.56
N ASN A 23 -10.03 -12.49 6.36
CA ASN A 23 -8.86 -13.32 6.13
C ASN A 23 -7.55 -12.52 6.01
N ILE A 24 -7.62 -11.18 5.94
CA ILE A 24 -6.45 -10.30 5.89
C ILE A 24 -6.28 -9.65 7.26
N LYS A 25 -5.12 -9.85 7.89
CA LYS A 25 -4.84 -9.23 9.19
C LYS A 25 -4.81 -7.70 9.06
N ALA A 26 -5.31 -7.02 10.09
CA ALA A 26 -5.33 -5.56 10.17
C ALA A 26 -3.93 -4.93 10.03
N GLU A 27 -2.89 -5.64 10.48
CA GLU A 27 -1.48 -5.23 10.26
C GLU A 27 -1.17 -5.11 8.76
N MET A 28 -1.50 -6.14 7.97
CA MET A 28 -1.27 -6.13 6.53
C MET A 28 -2.12 -5.12 5.80
N HIS A 29 -3.37 -4.94 6.22
CA HIS A 29 -4.20 -3.87 5.67
C HIS A 29 -3.56 -2.49 5.87
N GLY A 30 -3.00 -2.21 7.05
CA GLY A 30 -2.32 -0.94 7.33
C GLY A 30 -1.08 -0.73 6.48
N ASP A 31 -0.23 -1.75 6.40
CA ASP A 31 1.03 -1.69 5.64
C ASP A 31 0.78 -1.56 4.14
N VAL A 32 -0.20 -2.31 3.60
CA VAL A 32 -0.58 -2.19 2.19
C VAL A 32 -1.16 -0.82 1.88
N GLU A 33 -2.05 -0.29 2.72
CA GLU A 33 -2.61 1.05 2.48
C GLU A 33 -1.52 2.13 2.49
N GLN A 34 -0.47 1.97 3.31
CA GLN A 34 0.69 2.86 3.30
C GLN A 34 1.46 2.79 1.96
N VAL A 35 1.67 1.57 1.42
CA VAL A 35 2.30 1.38 0.10
C VAL A 35 1.46 2.02 -1.00
N LEU A 36 0.15 1.75 -1.04
CA LEU A 36 -0.76 2.29 -2.05
C LEU A 36 -0.80 3.82 -2.02
N THR A 37 -0.94 4.42 -0.83
CA THR A 37 -0.95 5.88 -0.64
C THR A 37 0.36 6.52 -1.11
N THR A 38 1.49 5.85 -0.88
CA THR A 38 2.82 6.32 -1.32
C THR A 38 2.92 6.34 -2.85
N ILE A 39 2.40 5.30 -3.50
CA ILE A 39 2.35 5.21 -4.96
C ILE A 39 1.42 6.29 -5.52
N GLU A 40 0.22 6.43 -4.99
CA GLU A 40 -0.73 7.48 -5.39
C GLU A 40 -0.15 8.87 -5.26
N THR A 41 0.51 9.18 -4.13
CA THR A 41 1.17 10.47 -3.91
C THR A 41 2.22 10.75 -4.99
N SER A 42 2.99 9.74 -5.37
CA SER A 42 4.00 9.87 -6.44
C SER A 42 3.34 10.12 -7.81
N LEU A 43 2.24 9.43 -8.12
CA LEU A 43 1.46 9.62 -9.34
C LEU A 43 0.82 11.02 -9.40
N GLU A 44 0.21 11.48 -8.29
CA GLU A 44 -0.41 12.82 -8.20
C GLU A 44 0.61 13.94 -8.36
N MET A 45 1.83 13.73 -7.87
CA MET A 45 2.94 14.67 -7.98
C MET A 45 3.72 14.55 -9.31
N ASP A 46 3.33 13.63 -10.20
CA ASP A 46 4.01 13.33 -11.47
C ASP A 46 5.54 13.17 -11.29
N ARG A 47 5.91 12.34 -10.31
CA ARG A 47 7.31 12.05 -9.98
C ARG A 47 7.51 10.61 -9.59
N GLU A 48 8.76 10.19 -9.65
CA GLU A 48 9.18 8.92 -9.04
C GLU A 48 9.11 9.01 -7.51
N PRO A 49 8.92 7.87 -6.81
CA PRO A 49 9.07 7.80 -5.36
C PRO A 49 10.46 8.29 -4.94
N THR A 50 10.49 9.08 -3.87
CA THR A 50 11.70 9.53 -3.21
C THR A 50 12.39 8.37 -2.49
N SER A 51 13.63 8.58 -2.04
CA SER A 51 14.36 7.56 -1.27
C SER A 51 13.66 7.13 0.03
N GLU A 52 12.97 8.05 0.70
CA GLU A 52 12.18 7.76 1.92
C GLU A 52 10.93 6.92 1.59
N GLU A 53 10.28 7.21 0.46
CA GLU A 53 9.15 6.41 -0.03
C GLU A 53 9.59 5.02 -0.52
N TRP A 54 10.79 4.90 -1.10
CA TRP A 54 11.40 3.60 -1.39
C TRP A 54 11.71 2.79 -0.13
N GLU A 55 12.06 3.44 0.98
CA GLU A 55 12.25 2.77 2.27
C GLU A 55 10.94 2.12 2.75
N THR A 56 9.81 2.80 2.60
CA THR A 56 8.48 2.22 2.89
C THR A 56 8.24 0.93 2.09
N PHE A 57 8.62 0.89 0.81
CA PHE A 57 8.46 -0.32 -0.01
C PHE A 57 9.40 -1.45 0.41
N ASN A 58 10.64 -1.11 0.80
CA ASN A 58 11.62 -2.10 1.25
C ASN A 58 11.24 -2.71 2.60
N GLU A 59 10.75 -1.89 3.54
CA GLU A 59 10.25 -2.35 4.84
C GLU A 59 9.07 -3.30 4.67
N TYR A 60 8.13 -2.97 3.77
CA TYR A 60 7.03 -3.86 3.41
C TYR A 60 7.57 -5.21 2.89
N LYS A 61 8.44 -5.19 1.87
CA LYS A 61 8.99 -6.40 1.25
C LYS A 61 9.72 -7.28 2.26
N GLU A 62 10.64 -6.71 3.04
CA GLU A 62 11.40 -7.45 4.04
C GLU A 62 10.48 -8.15 5.05
N LYS A 63 9.44 -7.45 5.50
CA LYS A 63 8.46 -7.98 6.46
C LYS A 63 7.67 -9.14 5.86
N TYR A 64 7.13 -8.99 4.66
CA TYR A 64 6.24 -9.98 4.07
C TYR A 64 6.98 -11.16 3.42
N ASP A 65 8.21 -10.96 2.95
CA ASP A 65 9.13 -12.04 2.57
C ASP A 65 9.41 -12.97 3.77
N SER A 66 9.70 -12.39 4.94
CA SER A 66 9.92 -13.17 6.17
C SER A 66 8.67 -13.97 6.55
N LYS A 67 7.50 -13.31 6.59
CA LYS A 67 6.23 -13.98 6.91
C LYS A 67 5.85 -15.06 5.90
N LEU A 68 6.14 -14.84 4.61
CA LEU A 68 5.91 -15.83 3.56
C LEU A 68 6.79 -17.06 3.73
N SER A 69 8.08 -16.85 3.99
CA SER A 69 9.07 -17.91 4.27
C SER A 69 8.68 -18.74 5.50
N ASP A 70 8.18 -18.08 6.54
CA ASP A 70 7.76 -18.72 7.79
C ASP A 70 6.37 -19.38 7.68
N GLY A 71 5.66 -19.18 6.57
CA GLY A 71 4.34 -19.75 6.31
C GLY A 71 3.21 -19.09 7.11
N GLU A 72 3.40 -17.84 7.55
CA GLU A 72 2.47 -17.11 8.43
C GLU A 72 1.35 -16.38 7.68
N LEU A 73 1.43 -16.34 6.34
CA LEU A 73 0.43 -15.71 5.47
C LEU A 73 -0.68 -16.70 5.07
N SER A 74 -1.93 -16.25 5.22
CA SER A 74 -3.12 -16.90 4.63
C SER A 74 -3.06 -16.86 3.10
N ASP A 75 -3.93 -17.62 2.42
CA ASP A 75 -3.99 -17.59 0.95
C ASP A 75 -4.35 -16.19 0.42
N ASP A 76 -5.27 -15.49 1.09
CA ASP A 76 -5.65 -14.12 0.75
C ASP A 76 -4.50 -13.13 0.99
N GLU A 77 -3.75 -13.30 2.09
CA GLU A 77 -2.56 -12.49 2.38
C GLU A 77 -1.45 -12.73 1.35
N ARG A 78 -1.24 -13.98 0.91
CA ARG A 78 -0.26 -14.30 -0.15
C ARG A 78 -0.64 -13.68 -1.49
N LEU A 79 -1.93 -13.69 -1.82
CA LEU A 79 -2.43 -13.05 -3.02
C LEU A 79 -2.23 -11.54 -2.92
N LEU A 80 -2.63 -10.92 -1.81
CA LEU A 80 -2.43 -9.48 -1.57
C LEU A 80 -0.97 -9.08 -1.74
N ASP A 81 -0.06 -9.84 -1.13
CA ASP A 81 1.37 -9.61 -1.21
C ASP A 81 1.87 -9.64 -2.65
N THR A 82 1.48 -10.67 -3.40
CA THR A 82 1.82 -10.82 -4.84
C THR A 82 1.35 -9.61 -5.67
N LEU A 83 0.16 -9.09 -5.38
CA LEU A 83 -0.41 -7.93 -6.09
C LEU A 83 0.38 -6.66 -5.79
N VAL A 84 0.69 -6.43 -4.51
CA VAL A 84 1.42 -5.25 -4.04
C VAL A 84 2.86 -5.26 -4.56
N GLU A 85 3.56 -6.39 -4.50
CA GLU A 85 4.90 -6.54 -5.07
C GLU A 85 4.92 -6.29 -6.58
N GLY A 86 3.90 -6.79 -7.29
CA GLY A 86 3.72 -6.55 -8.71
C GLY A 86 3.52 -5.07 -9.04
N LEU A 87 2.82 -4.33 -8.18
CA LEU A 87 2.62 -2.90 -8.29
C LEU A 87 3.94 -2.13 -8.04
N ILE A 88 4.66 -2.43 -6.95
CA ILE A 88 5.97 -1.83 -6.65
C ILE A 88 6.95 -2.06 -7.81
N SER A 89 6.97 -3.27 -8.37
CA SER A 89 7.85 -3.61 -9.49
C SER A 89 7.54 -2.82 -10.77
N LYS A 90 6.28 -2.44 -11.01
CA LYS A 90 5.91 -1.59 -12.15
C LYS A 90 6.36 -0.15 -11.95
N VAL A 91 6.29 0.34 -10.71
CA VAL A 91 6.80 1.66 -10.33
C VAL A 91 8.33 1.72 -10.49
N ASP A 92 9.06 0.66 -10.10
CA ASP A 92 10.52 0.56 -10.28
C ASP A 92 10.96 0.58 -11.76
N ASN A 93 10.24 -0.18 -12.61
CA ASN A 93 10.64 -0.40 -14.00
C ASN A 93 10.34 0.77 -14.98
N LYS A 94 10.05 1.97 -14.47
CA LYS A 94 9.91 3.23 -15.24
C LYS A 94 9.09 3.11 -16.54
N GLN A 95 7.95 2.41 -16.52
CA GLN A 95 6.93 2.75 -17.52
C GLN A 95 6.54 4.19 -17.25
N SER A 96 6.73 5.10 -18.22
CA SER A 96 6.51 6.53 -18.00
C SER A 96 5.15 6.73 -17.32
N LEU A 97 5.16 7.37 -16.15
CA LEU A 97 3.98 7.52 -15.29
C LEU A 97 2.79 8.04 -16.11
N ASP A 98 3.00 8.94 -17.09
CA ASP A 98 1.99 9.37 -18.07
C ASP A 98 1.10 8.28 -18.72
N SER A 99 1.66 7.12 -19.08
CA SER A 99 0.89 6.00 -19.68
C SER A 99 0.55 4.89 -18.67
N ALA A 100 1.33 4.81 -17.60
CA ALA A 100 1.13 3.89 -16.50
C ALA A 100 0.07 4.41 -15.51
N ASP A 101 -0.21 5.71 -15.47
CA ASP A 101 -0.97 6.40 -14.43
C ASP A 101 -2.40 5.86 -14.29
N LYS A 102 -3.10 5.75 -15.42
CA LYS A 102 -4.47 5.23 -15.42
C LYS A 102 -4.52 3.74 -15.09
N ARG A 103 -3.50 2.99 -15.49
CA ARG A 103 -3.40 1.56 -15.21
C ARG A 103 -3.07 1.32 -13.74
N LEU A 104 -2.06 1.99 -13.21
CA LEU A 104 -1.64 1.89 -11.81
C LEU A 104 -2.76 2.34 -10.87
N LYS A 105 -3.46 3.43 -11.18
CA LYS A 105 -4.66 3.85 -10.43
C LYS A 105 -5.74 2.77 -10.43
N GLY A 106 -5.97 2.10 -11.57
CA GLY A 106 -6.88 0.96 -11.64
C GLY A 106 -6.44 -0.22 -10.75
N GLU A 107 -5.17 -0.58 -10.82
CA GLU A 107 -4.60 -1.68 -10.02
C GLU A 107 -4.61 -1.36 -8.51
N ILE A 108 -4.40 -0.10 -8.11
CA ILE A 108 -4.56 0.35 -6.71
C ILE A 108 -5.99 0.13 -6.22
N GLU A 109 -6.98 0.53 -7.02
CA GLU A 109 -8.40 0.36 -6.67
C GLU A 109 -8.82 -1.13 -6.65
N GLU A 110 -8.26 -1.97 -7.52
CA GLU A 110 -8.46 -3.41 -7.48
C GLU A 110 -7.90 -4.02 -6.18
N ILE A 111 -6.70 -3.60 -5.74
CA ILE A 111 -6.10 -4.05 -4.48
C ILE A 111 -6.96 -3.61 -3.28
N ARG A 112 -7.41 -2.34 -3.24
CA ARG A 112 -8.33 -1.87 -2.18
C ARG A 112 -9.64 -2.65 -2.17
N THR A 113 -10.21 -2.89 -3.35
CA THR A 113 -11.42 -3.71 -3.47
C THR A 113 -11.21 -5.12 -2.93
N PHE A 114 -10.06 -5.73 -3.20
CA PHE A 114 -9.72 -7.05 -2.64
C PHE A 114 -9.55 -7.00 -1.11
N MET A 115 -8.88 -5.99 -0.56
CA MET A 115 -8.74 -5.82 0.90
C MET A 115 -10.09 -5.65 1.60
N GLU A 116 -11.03 -4.94 0.99
CA GLU A 116 -12.38 -4.76 1.53
C GLU A 116 -13.24 -6.01 1.32
N LYS A 117 -13.37 -6.49 0.09
CA LYS A 117 -14.42 -7.47 -0.27
C LYS A 117 -13.92 -8.90 -0.35
N GLY A 118 -12.61 -9.13 -0.44
CA GLY A 118 -12.04 -10.43 -0.77
C GLY A 118 -12.31 -10.88 -2.21
N GLU A 119 -12.80 -9.98 -3.06
CA GLU A 119 -13.11 -10.24 -4.47
C GLU A 119 -11.95 -9.75 -5.34
N TYR A 120 -11.34 -10.66 -6.12
CA TYR A 120 -10.29 -10.37 -7.10
C TYR A 120 -10.55 -11.14 -8.40
#